data_AF-S2K2M9-F1
#
_entry.id   AF-S2K2M9-F1
#
_cell.length_a   1.000
_cell.length_b   1.000
_cell.length_c   1.000
_cell.angle_alpha   90.00
_cell.angle_beta   90.00
_cell.angle_gamma   90.00
#
_symmetry.space_group_name_H-M   'P 1'
#
loop_
_entity.id
_entity.type
_entity.pdbx_description
1 polymer ?
#
loop_
_entity_poly.entity_id
_entity_poly.type
_entity_poly.pdbx_seq_one_letter_code
_entity_poly.pdbx_strand_id
1 'polypeptide(L)'
;MFCKCFCGSNSTIFELPLLDPKPCSNCTKQFCLDNVKDGMCDGIADATCPSNDFKTACFARDSYKDEIIVRSFLIITISLILFSLIKPFVDKWQKERAARQQYSAVSAVEQ
;
A
#
# COMPACT_ATOMS: atom_id res chain seq x y z
N MET A 1 -0.89 17.42 -0.10
CA MET A 1 0.42 16.71 0.04
C MET A 1 1.01 17.13 1.37
N PHE A 2 1.71 16.25 2.09
CA PHE A 2 2.15 16.54 3.46
C PHE A 2 3.68 16.51 3.59
N CYS A 3 4.21 17.44 4.38
CA CYS A 3 5.61 17.46 4.78
C CYS A 3 5.73 17.03 6.23
N LYS A 4 6.50 15.98 6.50
CA LYS A 4 6.84 15.52 7.84
C LYS A 4 8.25 16.00 8.18
N CYS A 5 8.34 16.82 9.22
CA CYS A 5 9.59 17.35 9.75
C CYS A 5 10.01 16.50 10.96
N PHE A 6 11.23 15.98 10.95
CA PHE A 6 11.79 15.20 12.06
C PHE A 6 12.87 16.00 12.78
N CYS A 7 12.79 16.03 14.10
CA CYS A 7 13.76 16.64 14.99
C CYS A 7 14.14 15.63 16.08
N GLY A 8 15.22 14.87 15.84
CA GLY A 8 15.60 13.74 16.70
C GLY A 8 14.46 12.70 16.77
N SER A 9 13.89 12.52 17.96
CA SER A 9 12.78 11.59 18.19
C SER A 9 11.38 12.19 17.97
N ASN A 10 11.27 13.50 17.78
CA ASN A 10 10.00 14.19 17.59
C ASN A 10 9.70 14.39 16.11
N SER A 11 8.41 14.39 15.74
CA SER A 11 7.99 14.70 14.38
C SER A 11 6.70 15.48 14.31
N THR A 12 6.66 16.49 13.45
CA THR A 12 5.49 17.33 13.16
C THR A 12 5.13 17.23 11.68
N ILE A 13 3.85 17.43 11.35
CA ILE A 13 3.33 17.26 9.99
C ILE A 13 2.63 18.54 9.58
N PHE A 14 2.97 19.04 8.38
CA PHE A 14 2.40 20.24 7.79
C PHE A 14 1.77 19.95 6.43
N GLU A 15 0.71 20.67 6.12
CA GLU A 15 0.08 20.65 4.80
C GLU A 15 0.83 21.57 3.85
N LEU A 16 1.15 21.07 2.65
CA LEU A 16 1.84 21.85 1.63
C LEU A 16 0.82 22.50 0.68
N PRO A 17 1.08 23.73 0.24
CA PRO A 17 0.22 24.40 -0.75
C PRO A 17 0.23 23.62 -2.08
N LEU A 18 -0.97 23.43 -2.64
CA LEU A 18 -1.20 22.67 -3.88
C LEU A 18 -1.01 23.51 -5.17
N LEU A 19 -0.58 24.78 -5.03
CA LEU A 19 -0.31 25.67 -6.16
C LEU A 19 0.91 25.19 -6.98
N ASP A 20 1.84 24.57 -6.26
CA ASP A 20 2.89 23.61 -6.64
C ASP A 20 2.55 22.44 -7.57
N PRO A 21 2.93 22.37 -8.87
CA PRO A 21 2.94 21.09 -9.59
C PRO A 21 3.84 20.02 -8.94
N LYS A 22 4.79 20.43 -8.07
CA LYS A 22 5.64 19.54 -7.26
C LYS A 22 5.66 20.00 -5.79
N PRO A 23 4.61 19.72 -5.01
CA PRO A 23 4.50 20.25 -3.64
C PRO A 23 5.64 19.77 -2.73
N CYS A 24 6.19 18.56 -2.94
CA CYS A 24 7.35 18.07 -2.18
C CYS A 24 8.60 18.93 -2.31
N SER A 25 8.76 19.72 -3.37
CA SER A 25 9.94 20.60 -3.52
C SER A 25 9.96 21.71 -2.47
N ASN A 26 8.78 22.08 -1.95
CA ASN A 26 8.64 23.05 -0.87
C ASN A 26 8.89 22.43 0.52
N CYS A 27 8.97 21.09 0.62
CA CYS A 27 9.30 20.39 1.87
C CYS A 27 10.82 20.44 2.13
N THR A 28 11.29 21.58 2.60
CA THR A 28 12.70 21.82 2.93
C THR A 28 12.90 22.02 4.43
N LYS A 29 14.16 21.98 4.88
CA LYS A 29 14.53 22.32 6.26
C LYS A 29 14.06 23.73 6.65
N GLN A 30 14.21 24.70 5.75
CA GLN A 30 13.79 26.08 6.03
C GLN A 30 12.28 26.18 6.19
N PHE A 31 11.50 25.48 5.37
CA PHE A 31 10.04 25.44 5.51
C PHE A 31 9.59 24.89 6.87
N CYS A 32 10.21 23.80 7.33
CA CYS A 32 9.93 23.23 8.64
C CYS A 32 10.27 24.18 9.79
N LEU A 33 11.40 24.89 9.71
CA LEU A 33 11.81 25.85 10.73
C LEU A 33 10.86 27.06 10.81
N ASP A 34 10.38 27.53 9.66
CA ASP A 34 9.45 28.67 9.57
C ASP A 34 8.04 28.34 10.10
N ASN A 35 7.61 27.07 9.96
CA ASN A 35 6.25 26.64 10.33
C ASN A 35 6.15 25.98 11.72
N VAL A 36 7.26 25.56 12.32
CA VAL A 36 7.29 25.07 13.71
C VAL A 36 7.19 26.27 14.66
N LYS A 37 5.97 26.60 15.08
CA LYS A 37 5.68 27.71 16.00
C LYS A 37 5.86 27.37 17.49
N ASP A 38 6.03 26.10 17.85
CA ASP A 38 5.93 25.60 19.24
C ASP A 38 7.29 25.27 19.90
N GLY A 39 8.39 25.88 19.47
CA GLY A 39 9.65 25.76 20.23
C GLY A 39 10.36 24.40 20.14
N MET A 40 9.73 23.36 19.58
CA MET A 40 10.31 22.01 19.44
C MET A 40 11.62 22.00 18.62
N CYS A 41 11.85 23.04 17.82
CA CYS A 41 13.05 23.23 17.02
C CYS A 41 13.75 24.58 17.26
N ASP A 42 13.30 25.37 18.24
CA ASP A 42 13.75 26.76 18.47
C ASP A 42 15.09 26.83 19.23
N GLY A 43 15.57 25.69 19.75
CA GLY A 43 16.92 25.54 20.31
C GLY A 43 17.98 25.01 19.33
N ILE A 44 17.67 24.89 18.02
CA ILE A 44 18.57 24.23 17.04
C ILE A 44 19.70 25.16 16.55
N ALA A 45 19.77 26.39 17.06
CA ALA A 45 21.02 27.15 17.03
C ALA A 45 22.05 26.61 18.04
N ASP A 46 21.63 25.88 19.07
CA ASP A 46 22.50 25.49 20.19
C ASP A 46 22.35 24.01 20.61
N ALA A 47 23.40 23.24 20.29
CA ALA A 47 23.90 22.05 21.01
C ALA A 47 23.07 20.76 21.13
N THR A 48 21.76 20.69 20.80
CA THR A 48 20.95 19.46 21.06
C THR A 48 20.45 18.68 19.85
N CYS A 49 20.58 19.22 18.63
CA CYS A 49 20.51 18.44 17.41
C CYS A 49 21.86 18.54 16.70
N PRO A 50 22.68 17.48 16.66
CA PRO A 50 23.76 17.46 15.68
C PRO A 50 23.08 17.65 14.33
N SER A 51 23.63 18.53 13.49
CA SER A 51 23.13 18.86 12.15
C SER A 51 22.86 17.65 11.24
N ASN A 52 23.20 16.43 11.69
CA ASN A 52 22.95 15.14 11.07
C ASN A 52 21.55 14.53 11.34
N ASP A 53 20.79 14.98 12.35
CA ASP A 53 19.53 14.32 12.76
C ASP A 53 18.25 14.99 12.27
N PHE A 54 18.37 16.12 11.56
CA PHE A 54 17.22 16.77 10.96
C PHE A 54 16.87 16.09 9.64
N LYS A 55 15.64 15.56 9.54
CA LYS A 55 15.16 14.88 8.33
C LYS A 55 13.82 15.46 7.91
N THR A 56 13.63 15.62 6.60
CA THR A 56 12.35 15.96 6.00
C THR A 56 11.88 14.78 5.18
N ALA A 57 10.64 14.35 5.39
CA ALA A 57 10.01 13.37 4.52
C ALA A 57 8.75 13.98 3.93
N CYS A 58 8.68 14.02 2.61
CA CYS A 58 7.44 14.32 1.94
C CYS A 58 6.63 13.04 1.80
N PHE A 59 5.38 13.05 2.26
CA PHE A 59 4.46 11.93 2.06
C PHE A 59 3.16 12.41 1.42
N ALA A 60 2.74 11.69 0.39
CA ALA A 60 1.35 11.71 -0.02
C ALA A 60 0.60 10.68 0.83
N ARG A 61 -0.46 11.10 1.53
CA ARG A 61 -1.32 10.18 2.29
C ARG A 61 -1.96 9.14 1.36
N ASP A 62 -2.19 9.50 0.10
CA ASP A 62 -2.50 8.60 -1.02
C ASP A 62 -1.24 8.30 -1.85
N SER A 63 -0.28 7.59 -1.26
CA SER A 63 0.84 7.08 -2.05
C SER A 63 0.37 5.88 -2.86
N TYR A 64 0.77 5.83 -4.14
CA TYR A 64 0.51 4.69 -5.03
C TYR A 64 0.89 3.34 -4.40
N LYS A 65 1.91 3.33 -3.51
CA LYS A 65 2.29 2.14 -2.75
C LYS A 65 1.17 1.62 -1.84
N ASP A 66 0.50 2.49 -1.09
CA ASP A 66 -0.59 2.09 -0.19
C ASP A 66 -1.84 1.68 -0.98
N GLU A 67 -2.12 2.43 -2.07
CA GLU A 67 -3.20 2.10 -3.00
C GLU A 67 -3.01 0.72 -3.67
N ILE A 68 -1.80 0.39 -4.11
CA ILE A 68 -1.48 -0.93 -4.68
C ILE A 68 -1.71 -2.02 -3.65
N ILE A 69 -1.24 -1.83 -2.40
CA ILE A 69 -1.38 -2.85 -1.35
C ILE A 69 -2.87 -3.18 -1.16
N VAL A 70 -3.70 -2.15 -0.99
CA VAL A 70 -5.15 -2.33 -0.82
C VAL A 70 -5.80 -2.96 -2.06
N ARG A 71 -5.51 -2.46 -3.27
CA ARG A 71 -6.06 -3.02 -4.52
C ARG A 71 -5.67 -4.48 -4.72
N SER A 72 -4.41 -4.84 -4.45
CA SER A 72 -3.93 -6.21 -4.60
C SER A 72 -4.65 -7.17 -3.65
N PHE A 73 -4.86 -6.76 -2.40
CA PHE A 73 -5.58 -7.54 -1.41
C PHE A 73 -7.03 -7.81 -1.84
N LEU A 74 -7.72 -6.78 -2.38
CA LEU A 74 -9.08 -6.93 -2.89
C LEU A 74 -9.13 -7.91 -4.07
N ILE A 75 -8.24 -7.77 -5.04
CA ILE A 75 -8.20 -8.67 -6.22
C ILE A 75 -7.95 -10.12 -5.79
N ILE A 76 -6.99 -10.36 -4.90
CA ILE A 76 -6.67 -11.71 -4.40
C ILE A 76 -7.88 -12.29 -3.68
N THR A 77 -8.50 -11.52 -2.78
CA THR A 77 -9.65 -11.99 -2.00
C THR A 77 -10.84 -12.32 -2.90
N ILE A 78 -11.17 -11.44 -3.86
CA ILE A 78 -12.22 -11.69 -4.85
C ILE A 78 -11.91 -12.95 -5.66
N SER A 79 -10.65 -13.12 -6.09
CA SER A 79 -10.24 -14.29 -6.87
C SER A 79 -10.42 -15.59 -6.08
N LEU A 80 -10.04 -15.61 -4.80
CA LEU A 80 -10.20 -16.76 -3.92
C LEU A 80 -11.68 -17.10 -3.70
N ILE A 81 -12.53 -16.09 -3.50
CA ILE A 81 -13.97 -16.28 -3.33
C ILE A 81 -14.59 -16.86 -4.60
N LEU A 82 -14.29 -16.27 -5.77
CA LEU A 82 -14.78 -16.77 -7.05
C LEU A 82 -14.32 -18.21 -7.32
N PHE A 83 -13.05 -18.50 -7.06
CA PHE A 83 -12.52 -19.85 -7.21
C PHE A 83 -13.23 -20.86 -6.29
N SER A 84 -13.51 -20.47 -5.05
CA SER A 84 -14.24 -21.32 -4.10
C SER A 84 -15.67 -21.62 -4.55
N LEU A 85 -16.34 -20.68 -5.23
CA LEU A 85 -17.69 -20.89 -5.76
C LEU A 85 -17.69 -21.77 -7.01
N ILE A 86 -16.66 -21.67 -7.85
CA ILE A 86 -16.55 -22.43 -9.11
C ILE A 86 -16.08 -23.87 -8.87
N LYS A 87 -15.18 -24.10 -7.90
CA LYS A 87 -14.61 -25.41 -7.57
C LYS A 87 -15.65 -26.54 -7.43
N PRO A 88 -16.74 -26.42 -6.63
CA PRO A 88 -17.71 -27.50 -6.48
C PRO A 88 -18.44 -27.82 -7.80
N PHE A 89 -18.64 -26.82 -8.66
CA PHE A 89 -19.26 -27.03 -9.96
C PHE A 89 -18.31 -27.81 -10.89
N VAL A 90 -17.04 -27.40 -10.95
CA VAL A 90 -16.03 -28.09 -11.75
C VAL A 90 -15.82 -29.52 -11.28
N ASP A 91 -15.73 -29.75 -9.96
CA ASP A 91 -15.56 -31.08 -9.38
C ASP A 91 -16.75 -31.99 -9.73
N LYS A 92 -17.99 -31.47 -9.72
CA LYS A 92 -19.17 -32.22 -10.15
C LYS A 92 -19.10 -32.59 -11.64
N TRP A 93 -18.75 -31.63 -12.50
CA TRP A 93 -18.63 -31.86 -13.95
C TRP A 93 -17.53 -32.86 -14.29
N GLN A 94 -16.40 -32.82 -13.58
CA GLN A 94 -15.31 -33.78 -13.79
C GLN A 94 -15.71 -35.20 -13.41
N LYS A 95 -16.41 -35.38 -12.27
CA LYS A 95 -16.94 -36.70 -11.86
C LYS A 95 -17.94 -37.25 -12.88
N GLU A 96 -18.84 -36.41 -13.39
CA GLU A 96 -19.80 -36.83 -14.42
C GLU A 96 -19.12 -37.24 -15.74
N ARG A 97 -18.05 -36.54 -16.14
CA ARG A 97 -17.25 -36.93 -17.32
C ARG A 97 -16.49 -38.24 -17.11
N ALA A 98 -15.87 -38.41 -15.95
CA ALA A 98 -15.14 -39.64 -15.61
C ALA A 98 -16.07 -40.86 -15.59
N ALA A 99 -17.27 -40.74 -15.02
CA ALA A 99 -18.28 -41.80 -15.04
C ALA A 99 -18.69 -42.17 -16.47
N ARG A 100 -18.96 -41.18 -17.34
CA ARG A 100 -19.31 -41.43 -18.76
C ARG A 100 -18.21 -42.18 -19.51
N GLN A 101 -16.93 -41.87 -19.26
CA GLN A 101 -15.80 -42.58 -19.88
C GLN A 101 -15.71 -44.04 -19.44
N GLN A 102 -15.95 -44.32 -18.15
CA GLN A 102 -15.98 -45.70 -17.64
C GLN A 102 -17.09 -46.53 -18.28
N TYR A 103 -18.31 -46.01 -18.40
CA TYR A 103 -19.40 -46.72 -19.09
C TYR A 103 -19.05 -47.04 -20.55
N SER A 104 -18.43 -46.12 -21.30
CA SER A 104 -18.02 -46.39 -22.69
C SER A 104 -16.91 -47.44 -22.82
N ALA A 105 -16.01 -47.53 -21.83
CA ALA A 105 -14.94 -48.53 -21.82
C ALA A 105 -15.48 -49.94 -21.51
N VAL A 106 -16.45 -50.06 -20.58
CA VAL A 106 -17.07 -51.34 -20.23
C VAL A 106 -17.91 -51.89 -21.39
N SER A 107 -18.69 -51.06 -22.08
CA SER A 107 -19.45 -51.51 -23.25
C SER A 107 -18.59 -51.93 -24.46
N ALA A 108 -17.33 -51.48 -24.55
CA ALA A 108 -16.40 -51.88 -25.60
C ALA A 108 -15.68 -53.22 -25.30
N VAL A 109 -15.71 -53.70 -24.05
CA VAL A 109 -15.08 -54.96 -23.62
C VAL A 109 -16.08 -56.14 -23.69
N GLU A 110 -17.38 -55.86 -23.73
CA GLU A 110 -18.45 -56.87 -23.77
C GLU A 110 -18.87 -57.27 -25.21
N GLN A 111 -18.16 -56.78 -26.25
CA GLN A 111 -18.28 -57.22 -27.65
C GLN A 111 -17.08 -58.07 -28.07
#